data_AF-A0A969BK39-F1
#
_entry.id   AF-A0A969BK39-F1
#
_cell.length_a   1.000
_cell.length_b   1.000
_cell.length_c   1.000
_cell.angle_alpha   90.00
_cell.angle_beta   90.00
_cell.angle_gamma   90.00
#
_symmetry.space_group_name_H-M   'P 1'
#
loop_
_entity.id
_entity.type
_entity.pdbx_description
1 polymer ?
#
loop_
_entity_poly.entity_id
_entity_poly.type
_entity_poly.pdbx_seq_one_letter_code
_entity_poly.pdbx_strand_id
1 'polypeptide(L)'
;MQYTMTSINNLALMLDSHFDMMMQMMANAKPSSGKGKKKGQMPNLSQLQQQLNDKIQQLKNGGKSGRELSEELAKMAAEQERIRRALQELQEKMKNPGEMPGGDVPGKMEQTEMDLVNKQLSDELIKRQQEILTRLLEAEKSLREQEMDEERKGEAAKDYDKEIPKAFEEYLRLKEKEVELLKTVPPKLYPYYKKEVSEYFKRIGQQ
;
A
#
# COMPACT_ATOMS: atom_id res chain seq x y z
N MET A 1 -8.24 -14.07 -49.61
CA MET A 1 -7.49 -13.66 -48.40
C MET A 1 -8.00 -12.32 -47.83
N GLN A 2 -9.32 -12.09 -47.72
CA GLN A 2 -9.86 -10.88 -47.06
C GLN A 2 -10.61 -11.19 -45.75
N TYR A 3 -10.86 -12.45 -45.42
CA TYR A 3 -11.53 -12.84 -44.18
C TYR A 3 -10.59 -12.99 -42.96
N THR A 4 -9.28 -13.20 -43.17
CA THR A 4 -8.30 -13.39 -42.09
C THR A 4 -7.78 -12.08 -41.49
N MET A 5 -7.85 -10.96 -42.22
CA MET A 5 -7.45 -9.64 -41.71
C MET A 5 -8.53 -9.05 -40.78
N THR A 6 -9.80 -9.40 -41.02
CA THR A 6 -10.92 -8.97 -40.18
C THR A 6 -11.03 -9.82 -38.91
N SER A 7 -10.75 -11.12 -38.96
CA SER A 7 -10.81 -11.99 -37.78
C SER A 7 -9.71 -11.70 -36.75
N ILE A 8 -8.51 -11.27 -37.19
CA ILE A 8 -7.40 -10.92 -36.30
C ILE A 8 -7.60 -9.53 -35.68
N ASN A 9 -8.14 -8.57 -36.45
CA ASN A 9 -8.50 -7.26 -35.92
C ASN A 9 -9.65 -7.39 -34.90
N ASN A 10 -10.67 -8.20 -35.20
CA ASN A 10 -11.75 -8.47 -34.26
C ASN A 10 -11.29 -9.23 -33.01
N LEU A 11 -10.29 -10.12 -33.08
CA LEU A 11 -9.71 -10.77 -31.90
C LEU A 11 -8.88 -9.80 -31.04
N ALA A 12 -8.11 -8.91 -31.67
CA ALA A 12 -7.39 -7.86 -30.97
C ALA A 12 -8.37 -6.90 -30.28
N LEU A 13 -9.42 -6.45 -30.98
CA LEU A 13 -10.50 -5.62 -30.43
C LEU A 13 -11.34 -6.36 -29.37
N MET A 14 -11.51 -7.68 -29.47
CA MET A 14 -12.25 -8.48 -28.50
C MET A 14 -11.42 -8.78 -27.23
N LEU A 15 -10.08 -8.85 -27.34
CA LEU A 15 -9.17 -8.91 -26.19
C LEU A 15 -8.96 -7.53 -25.55
N ASP A 16 -8.92 -6.46 -26.34
CA ASP A 16 -8.85 -5.07 -25.90
C ASP A 16 -10.12 -4.68 -25.14
N SER A 17 -11.29 -4.99 -25.70
CA SER A 17 -12.58 -4.80 -25.05
C SER A 17 -12.77 -5.69 -23.83
N HIS A 18 -12.18 -6.89 -23.74
CA HIS A 18 -12.27 -7.70 -22.51
C HIS A 18 -11.41 -7.15 -21.38
N PHE A 19 -10.26 -6.54 -21.70
CA PHE A 19 -9.38 -5.91 -20.71
C PHE A 19 -9.93 -4.56 -20.24
N ASP A 20 -10.39 -3.72 -21.17
CA ASP A 20 -11.10 -2.48 -20.85
C ASP A 20 -12.40 -2.75 -20.12
N MET A 21 -13.17 -3.78 -20.49
CA MET A 21 -14.37 -4.20 -19.76
C MET A 21 -14.03 -4.75 -18.38
N MET A 22 -12.87 -5.38 -18.18
CA MET A 22 -12.44 -5.86 -16.86
C MET A 22 -11.96 -4.70 -15.97
N MET A 23 -11.18 -3.75 -16.51
CA MET A 23 -10.82 -2.50 -15.83
C MET A 23 -12.06 -1.66 -15.53
N GLN A 24 -13.01 -1.59 -16.46
CA GLN A 24 -14.23 -0.83 -16.33
C GLN A 24 -15.25 -1.53 -15.43
N MET A 25 -15.31 -2.86 -15.37
CA MET A 25 -16.07 -3.60 -14.35
C MET A 25 -15.49 -3.36 -12.97
N MET A 26 -14.16 -3.31 -12.83
CA MET A 26 -13.49 -2.98 -11.58
C MET A 26 -13.71 -1.52 -11.18
N ALA A 27 -13.73 -0.59 -12.13
CA ALA A 27 -14.00 0.83 -11.90
C ALA A 27 -15.48 1.13 -11.63
N ASN A 28 -16.41 0.38 -12.25
CA ASN A 28 -17.87 0.52 -12.09
C ASN A 28 -18.46 -0.40 -11.02
N ALA A 29 -17.68 -1.26 -10.37
CA ALA A 29 -18.07 -1.93 -9.14
C ALA A 29 -18.16 -0.90 -8.00
N LYS A 30 -19.22 -0.07 -8.04
CA LYS A 30 -19.64 0.73 -6.89
C LYS A 30 -19.94 -0.20 -5.71
N PRO A 31 -19.60 0.20 -4.48
CA PRO A 31 -19.70 -0.65 -3.29
C PRO A 31 -21.15 -0.78 -2.86
N SER A 32 -21.77 -1.92 -3.15
CA SER A 32 -23.00 -2.31 -2.45
C SER A 32 -22.63 -2.76 -1.04
N SER A 33 -22.87 -1.86 -0.08
CA SER A 33 -23.28 -2.18 1.30
C SER A 33 -22.55 -3.35 2.00
N GLY A 34 -21.37 -3.07 2.54
CA GLY A 34 -20.70 -3.94 3.50
C GLY A 34 -19.42 -3.29 4.03
N LYS A 35 -19.38 -2.95 5.32
CA LYS A 35 -18.22 -2.36 5.99
C LYS A 35 -16.99 -3.26 5.81
N GLY A 36 -16.09 -2.81 4.94
CA GLY A 36 -14.78 -3.38 4.67
C GLY A 36 -14.24 -2.68 3.43
N LYS A 37 -13.39 -1.67 3.61
CA LYS A 37 -12.78 -0.93 2.51
C LYS A 37 -11.86 -1.86 1.71
N LYS A 38 -12.41 -2.65 0.78
CA LYS A 38 -11.65 -3.20 -0.34
C LYS A 38 -11.67 -2.15 -1.45
N LYS A 39 -10.87 -1.09 -1.29
CA LYS A 39 -10.60 -0.17 -2.39
C LYS A 39 -9.68 -0.88 -3.38
N GLY A 40 -10.11 -0.93 -4.63
CA GLY A 40 -9.31 -1.18 -5.84
C GLY A 40 -8.22 -2.23 -5.73
N GLN A 41 -8.54 -3.47 -6.10
CA GLN A 41 -7.52 -4.44 -6.45
C GLN A 41 -6.72 -3.84 -7.62
N MET A 42 -5.52 -3.31 -7.33
CA MET A 42 -4.64 -2.81 -8.39
C MET A 42 -4.48 -3.93 -9.44
N PRO A 43 -4.49 -3.60 -10.75
CA PRO A 43 -4.08 -4.56 -11.74
C PRO A 43 -2.69 -5.08 -11.34
N ASN A 44 -2.52 -6.40 -11.22
CA ASN A 44 -1.23 -7.01 -10.90
C ASN A 44 -0.27 -6.87 -12.10
N LEU A 45 0.20 -5.65 -12.35
CA LEU A 45 1.14 -5.32 -13.42
C LEU A 45 2.41 -6.15 -13.33
N SER A 46 2.88 -6.43 -12.10
CA SER A 46 4.02 -7.31 -11.83
C SER A 46 3.79 -8.74 -12.34
N GLN A 47 2.58 -9.29 -12.19
CA GLN A 47 2.25 -10.63 -12.67
C GLN A 47 2.16 -10.67 -14.20
N LEU A 48 1.55 -9.66 -14.82
CA LEU A 48 1.52 -9.53 -16.27
C LEU A 48 2.95 -9.42 -16.84
N GLN A 49 3.79 -8.60 -16.21
CA GLN A 49 5.19 -8.45 -16.59
C GLN A 49 5.95 -9.77 -16.46
N GLN A 50 5.74 -10.53 -15.38
CA GLN A 50 6.37 -11.84 -15.19
C GLN A 50 5.97 -12.82 -16.29
N GLN A 51 4.68 -12.92 -16.60
CA GLN A 51 4.21 -13.78 -17.70
C GLN A 51 4.84 -13.40 -19.04
N LEU A 52 4.99 -12.10 -19.30
CA LEU A 52 5.63 -11.61 -20.51
C LEU A 52 7.13 -11.93 -20.54
N ASN A 53 7.82 -11.82 -19.40
CA ASN A 53 9.22 -12.24 -19.27
C ASN A 53 9.40 -13.74 -19.54
N ASP A 54 8.49 -14.58 -19.02
CA ASP A 54 8.52 -16.03 -19.24
C ASP A 54 8.30 -16.38 -20.72
N LYS A 55 7.33 -15.74 -21.37
CA LYS A 55 7.10 -15.90 -22.82
C LYS A 55 8.34 -15.51 -23.62
N ILE A 56 8.99 -14.39 -23.30
CA ILE A 56 10.23 -13.93 -23.96
C ILE A 56 11.36 -14.97 -23.80
N GLN A 57 11.53 -15.53 -22.60
CA GLN A 57 12.54 -16.57 -22.38
C GLN A 57 12.23 -17.86 -23.15
N GLN A 58 10.96 -18.28 -23.16
CA GLN A 58 10.52 -19.44 -23.95
C GLN A 58 10.74 -19.22 -25.44
N LEU A 59 10.48 -18.02 -25.94
CA LEU A 59 10.69 -17.65 -27.34
C LEU A 59 12.17 -17.61 -27.72
N LYS A 60 13.04 -17.10 -26.84
CA LYS A 60 14.48 -17.09 -27.08
C LYS A 60 15.06 -18.51 -27.10
N ASN A 61 14.56 -19.39 -26.23
CA ASN A 61 14.99 -20.79 -26.18
C ASN A 61 14.27 -21.67 -27.22
N GLY A 62 13.17 -21.18 -27.81
CA GLY A 62 12.36 -21.87 -28.78
C GLY A 62 12.85 -21.63 -30.21
N GLY A 63 12.91 -22.67 -31.02
CA GLY A 63 13.35 -22.59 -32.42
C GLY A 63 12.34 -21.94 -33.38
N LYS A 64 11.41 -21.10 -32.90
CA LYS A 64 10.42 -20.44 -33.75
C LYS A 64 11.12 -19.43 -34.66
N SER A 65 10.79 -19.43 -35.94
CA SER A 65 11.44 -18.57 -36.93
C SER A 65 10.45 -18.01 -37.96
N GLY A 66 10.87 -16.94 -38.64
CA GLY A 66 10.11 -16.34 -39.73
C GLY A 66 8.86 -15.58 -39.28
N ARG A 67 7.72 -15.87 -39.93
CA ARG A 67 6.48 -15.11 -39.78
C ARG A 67 5.83 -15.31 -38.41
N GLU A 68 5.81 -16.54 -37.91
CA GLU A 68 5.23 -16.87 -36.59
C GLU A 68 5.95 -16.15 -35.46
N LEU A 69 7.30 -16.13 -35.50
CA LEU A 69 8.11 -15.37 -34.55
C LEU A 69 7.78 -13.87 -34.60
N SER A 70 7.64 -13.32 -35.80
CA SER A 70 7.34 -11.89 -35.97
C SER A 70 5.96 -11.52 -35.42
N GLU A 71 4.96 -12.39 -35.62
CA GLU A 71 3.61 -12.19 -35.08
C GLU A 71 3.58 -12.30 -33.55
N GLU A 72 4.33 -13.24 -32.95
CA GLU A 72 4.45 -13.35 -31.50
C GLU A 72 5.17 -12.17 -30.87
N LEU A 73 6.26 -11.69 -31.49
CA LEU A 73 6.99 -10.51 -31.02
C LEU A 73 6.13 -9.24 -31.07
N ALA A 74 5.35 -9.04 -32.14
CA ALA A 74 4.43 -7.91 -32.23
C ALA A 74 3.34 -7.96 -31.15
N LYS A 75 2.81 -9.16 -30.85
CA LYS A 75 1.86 -9.34 -29.73
C LYS A 75 2.50 -9.00 -28.39
N MET A 76 3.73 -9.42 -28.15
CA MET A 76 4.44 -9.11 -26.91
C MET A 76 4.75 -7.61 -26.79
N ALA A 77 5.12 -6.94 -27.88
CA ALA A 77 5.32 -5.49 -27.87
C ALA A 77 4.02 -4.74 -27.49
N ALA A 78 2.87 -5.17 -28.04
CA ALA A 78 1.57 -4.61 -27.67
C ALA A 78 1.18 -4.91 -26.21
N GLU A 79 1.49 -6.12 -25.71
CA GLU A 79 1.30 -6.45 -24.29
C GLU A 79 2.16 -5.56 -23.38
N GLN A 80 3.43 -5.33 -23.73
CA GLN A 80 4.34 -4.45 -23.00
C GLN A 80 3.87 -3.00 -23.00
N GLU A 81 3.40 -2.49 -24.14
CA GLU A 81 2.85 -1.13 -24.26
C GLU A 81 1.63 -0.94 -23.34
N ARG A 82 0.75 -1.94 -23.28
CA ARG A 82 -0.41 -1.90 -22.37
C ARG A 82 0.03 -1.84 -20.90
N ILE A 83 1.04 -2.63 -20.50
CA ILE A 83 1.59 -2.59 -19.14
C ILE A 83 2.17 -1.20 -18.86
N ARG A 84 2.92 -0.62 -19.81
CA ARG A 84 3.49 0.73 -19.67
C ARG A 84 2.43 1.80 -19.50
N ARG A 85 1.36 1.78 -20.31
CA ARG A 85 0.24 2.73 -20.20
C ARG A 85 -0.49 2.59 -18.86
N ALA A 86 -0.78 1.36 -18.43
CA ALA A 86 -1.41 1.11 -17.14
C ALA A 86 -0.53 1.59 -15.96
N LEU A 87 0.79 1.45 -16.06
CA LEU A 87 1.74 1.98 -15.09
C LEU A 87 1.72 3.52 -15.07
N GLN A 88 1.67 4.18 -16.24
CA GLN A 88 1.57 5.64 -16.34
C GLN A 88 0.27 6.16 -15.74
N GLU A 89 -0.88 5.53 -16.03
CA GLU A 89 -2.15 5.89 -15.41
C GLU A 89 -2.12 5.72 -13.88
N LEU A 90 -1.45 4.67 -13.40
CA LEU A 90 -1.27 4.47 -11.96
C LEU A 90 -0.43 5.58 -11.34
N GLN A 91 0.64 6.02 -12.03
CA GLN A 91 1.48 7.15 -11.60
C GLN A 91 0.69 8.46 -11.56
N GLU A 92 -0.21 8.71 -12.51
CA GLU A 92 -1.05 9.91 -12.52
C GLU A 92 -2.12 9.89 -11.43
N LYS A 93 -2.69 8.71 -11.13
CA LYS A 93 -3.70 8.54 -10.07
C LYS A 93 -3.08 8.66 -8.66
N MET A 94 -1.78 8.46 -8.54
CA MET A 94 -1.02 8.62 -7.30
C MET A 94 -0.80 10.10 -6.99
N LYS A 95 -1.19 10.54 -5.78
CA LYS A 95 -1.09 11.95 -5.36
C LYS A 95 0.34 12.51 -5.38
N ASN A 96 1.35 11.64 -5.25
CA ASN A 96 2.76 11.99 -5.29
C ASN A 96 3.45 11.29 -6.48
N PRO A 97 3.47 11.89 -7.68
CA PRO A 97 4.13 11.32 -8.85
C PRO A 97 5.65 11.14 -8.68
N GLY A 98 6.26 11.83 -7.71
CA GLY A 98 7.70 11.73 -7.41
C GLY A 98 8.11 10.60 -6.45
N GLU A 99 7.16 9.90 -5.82
CA GLU A 99 7.44 8.87 -4.80
C GLU A 99 7.22 7.43 -5.29
N MET A 100 6.81 7.21 -6.54
CA MET A 100 6.70 5.84 -7.01
C MET A 100 8.11 5.23 -7.09
N PRO A 101 8.40 4.13 -6.35
CA PRO A 101 9.68 3.44 -6.42
C PRO A 101 9.77 2.74 -7.78
N GLY A 102 10.25 3.45 -8.79
CA GLY A 102 10.24 2.94 -10.16
C GLY A 102 11.26 3.61 -11.06
N GLY A 103 11.66 4.86 -10.80
CA GLY A 103 12.61 5.56 -11.67
C GLY A 103 12.20 5.51 -13.15
N ASP A 104 13.17 5.25 -14.03
CA ASP A 104 12.98 5.16 -15.49
C ASP A 104 12.40 3.81 -15.98
N VAL A 105 11.46 3.21 -15.24
CA VAL A 105 10.78 1.97 -15.70
C VAL A 105 10.01 2.20 -17.01
N PRO A 106 9.22 3.28 -17.17
CA PRO A 106 8.52 3.53 -18.45
C PRO A 106 9.47 3.63 -19.65
N GLY A 107 10.63 4.29 -19.51
CA GLY A 107 11.62 4.37 -20.58
C GLY A 107 12.26 3.02 -20.89
N LYS A 108 12.52 2.19 -19.88
CA LYS A 108 12.98 0.80 -20.10
C LYS A 108 11.93 -0.06 -20.80
N MET A 109 10.65 0.13 -20.48
CA MET A 109 9.56 -0.57 -21.17
C MET A 109 9.49 -0.17 -22.64
N GLU A 110 9.62 1.13 -22.95
CA GLU A 110 9.66 1.64 -24.33
C GLU A 110 10.84 1.09 -25.13
N GLN A 111 12.03 1.01 -24.52
CA GLN A 111 13.19 0.36 -25.16
C GLN A 111 12.89 -1.13 -25.46
N THR A 112 12.20 -1.83 -24.54
CA THR A 112 11.82 -3.23 -24.78
C THR A 112 10.83 -3.34 -25.94
N GLU A 113 9.85 -2.44 -26.02
CA GLU A 113 8.91 -2.38 -27.15
C GLU A 113 9.66 -2.23 -28.48
N MET A 114 10.64 -1.31 -28.56
CA MET A 114 11.46 -1.10 -29.74
C MET A 114 12.27 -2.33 -30.14
N ASP A 115 12.93 -2.98 -29.18
CA ASP A 115 13.73 -4.18 -29.45
C ASP A 115 12.85 -5.35 -29.92
N LEU A 116 11.65 -5.53 -29.34
CA LEU A 116 10.70 -6.57 -29.75
C LEU A 116 10.22 -6.33 -31.19
N VAL A 117 9.88 -5.08 -31.54
CA VAL A 117 9.48 -4.70 -32.90
C VAL A 117 10.62 -4.92 -33.91
N ASN A 118 11.85 -4.61 -33.50
CA ASN A 118 13.06 -4.84 -34.29
C ASN A 118 13.53 -6.31 -34.27
N LYS A 119 12.81 -7.20 -33.59
CA LYS A 119 13.11 -8.64 -33.46
C LYS A 119 14.45 -8.95 -32.78
N GLN A 120 14.85 -8.09 -31.86
CA GLN A 120 16.09 -8.17 -31.11
C GLN A 120 15.86 -8.82 -29.74
N LEU A 121 15.85 -10.16 -29.70
CA LEU A 121 15.80 -10.94 -28.45
C LEU A 121 17.21 -11.08 -27.83
N SER A 122 17.77 -9.96 -27.39
CA SER A 122 19.11 -9.91 -26.78
C SER A 122 19.10 -10.33 -25.31
N ASP A 123 20.28 -10.68 -24.78
CA ASP A 123 20.47 -10.87 -23.33
C ASP A 123 20.20 -9.58 -22.55
N GLU A 124 20.46 -8.43 -23.16
CA GLU A 124 20.21 -7.12 -22.59
C GLU A 124 18.71 -6.87 -22.40
N LEU A 125 17.88 -7.21 -23.40
CA LEU A 125 16.42 -7.15 -23.31
C LEU A 125 15.92 -7.98 -22.13
N ILE A 126 16.41 -9.21 -21.96
CA ILE A 126 16.01 -10.09 -20.85
C ILE A 126 16.39 -9.50 -19.50
N LYS A 127 17.61 -8.97 -19.36
CA LYS A 127 18.05 -8.30 -18.13
C LYS A 127 17.17 -7.08 -17.82
N ARG A 128 16.87 -6.27 -18.84
CA ARG A 128 15.99 -5.10 -18.70
C ARG A 128 14.60 -5.51 -18.21
N GLN A 129 14.04 -6.57 -18.78
CA GLN A 129 12.74 -7.12 -18.37
C GLN A 129 12.73 -7.65 -16.93
N GLN A 130 13.81 -8.27 -16.47
CA GLN A 130 13.97 -8.68 -15.07
C GLN A 130 14.05 -7.46 -14.13
N GLU A 131 14.77 -6.42 -14.54
CA GLU A 131 14.87 -5.19 -13.78
C GLU A 131 13.51 -4.48 -13.67
N ILE A 132 12.78 -4.36 -14.79
CA ILE A 132 11.41 -3.82 -14.81
C ILE A 132 10.53 -4.58 -13.83
N LEU A 133 10.54 -5.92 -13.87
CA LEU A 133 9.77 -6.74 -12.94
C LEU A 133 10.13 -6.47 -11.48
N THR A 134 11.43 -6.35 -11.18
CA THR A 134 11.92 -6.09 -9.83
C THR A 134 11.41 -4.74 -9.32
N ARG A 135 11.49 -3.69 -10.15
CA ARG A 135 10.97 -2.36 -9.82
C ARG A 135 9.45 -2.35 -9.64
N LEU A 136 8.71 -3.07 -10.47
CA LEU A 136 7.26 -3.20 -10.32
C LEU A 136 6.89 -3.87 -8.99
N LEU A 137 7.62 -4.92 -8.59
CA LEU A 137 7.41 -5.60 -7.31
C LEU A 137 7.77 -4.71 -6.12
N GLU A 138 8.85 -3.94 -6.21
CA GLU A 138 9.24 -2.94 -5.21
C GLU A 138 8.13 -1.87 -5.06
N ALA A 139 7.66 -1.31 -6.17
CA ALA A 139 6.57 -0.34 -6.19
C ALA A 139 5.31 -0.88 -5.53
N GLU A 140 4.90 -2.10 -5.90
CA GLU A 140 3.73 -2.77 -5.33
C GLU A 140 3.87 -3.00 -3.83
N LYS A 141 5.08 -3.35 -3.35
CA LYS A 141 5.35 -3.52 -1.93
C LYS A 141 5.25 -2.19 -1.17
N SER A 142 5.86 -1.13 -1.68
CA SER A 142 5.80 0.19 -1.05
C SER A 142 4.38 0.75 -0.99
N LEU A 143 3.59 0.52 -2.04
CA LEU A 143 2.16 0.89 -2.06
C LEU A 143 1.39 0.21 -0.93
N ARG A 144 1.58 -1.10 -0.74
CA ARG A 144 0.96 -1.83 0.37
C ARG A 144 1.42 -1.33 1.74
N GLU A 145 2.70 -1.03 1.90
CA GLU A 145 3.24 -0.51 3.16
C GLU A 145 2.63 0.86 3.50
N GLN A 146 2.49 1.76 2.52
CA GLN A 146 1.83 3.05 2.68
C GLN A 146 0.35 2.91 3.07
N GLU A 147 -0.39 2.00 2.43
CA GLU A 147 -1.79 1.73 2.77
C GLU A 147 -1.94 1.26 4.23
N MET A 148 -1.08 0.34 4.67
CA MET A 148 -1.08 -0.15 6.06
C MET A 148 -0.70 0.95 7.07
N ASP A 149 0.21 1.85 6.70
CA ASP A 149 0.61 2.98 7.55
C ASP A 149 -0.50 4.02 7.70
N GLU A 150 -1.27 4.31 6.64
CA GLU A 150 -2.46 5.16 6.71
C GLU A 150 -3.54 4.56 7.64
N GLU A 151 -3.76 3.24 7.57
CA GLU A 151 -4.67 2.53 8.47
C GLU A 151 -4.22 2.60 9.93
N ARG A 152 -2.91 2.41 10.20
CA ARG A 152 -2.35 2.50 11.55
C ARG A 152 -2.45 3.91 12.14
N LYS A 153 -2.35 4.97 11.32
CA LYS A 153 -2.60 6.36 11.76
C LYS A 153 -4.08 6.62 12.07
N GLY A 154 -5.00 5.82 11.52
CA GLY A 154 -6.45 5.97 11.67
C GLY A 154 -7.02 5.66 13.06
N GLU A 155 -6.25 5.01 13.94
CA GLU A 155 -6.68 4.66 15.30
C GLU A 155 -5.57 4.92 16.33
N ALA A 156 -5.00 6.13 16.36
CA ALA A 156 -4.22 6.55 17.52
C ALA A 156 -5.15 6.64 18.74
N ALA A 157 -4.78 5.98 19.85
CA ALA A 157 -5.50 6.10 21.10
C ALA A 157 -5.62 7.58 21.48
N LYS A 158 -6.85 8.09 21.58
CA LYS A 158 -7.07 9.43 22.11
C LYS A 158 -6.59 9.42 23.56
N ASP A 159 -5.70 10.34 23.90
CA ASP A 159 -5.35 10.59 25.29
C ASP A 159 -6.62 11.10 25.97
N TYR A 160 -7.25 10.25 26.77
CA TYR A 160 -8.41 10.67 27.57
C TYR A 160 -7.85 11.34 28.81
N ASP A 161 -8.11 12.64 28.95
CA ASP A 161 -7.90 13.30 30.24
C ASP A 161 -8.69 12.53 31.29
N LYS A 162 -7.98 12.07 32.33
CA LYS A 162 -8.57 11.32 33.43
C LYS A 162 -9.32 12.29 34.32
N GLU A 163 -10.50 12.74 33.86
CA GLU A 163 -11.38 13.58 34.65
C GLU A 163 -11.78 12.82 35.92
N ILE A 164 -11.50 13.41 37.08
CA ILE A 164 -11.95 12.86 38.35
C ILE A 164 -13.48 12.90 38.33
N PRO A 165 -14.18 11.76 38.51
CA PRO A 165 -15.64 11.77 38.50
C PRO A 165 -16.17 12.73 39.58
N LYS A 166 -17.18 13.54 39.26
CA LYS A 166 -17.75 14.54 40.19
C LYS A 166 -18.11 13.98 41.57
N ALA A 167 -18.45 12.70 41.66
CA ALA A 167 -18.70 12.00 42.92
C ALA A 167 -17.50 12.01 43.90
N PHE A 168 -16.27 12.13 43.38
CA PHE A 168 -15.04 12.17 44.18
C PHE A 168 -14.54 13.58 44.50
N GLU A 169 -15.06 14.62 43.84
CA GLU A 169 -14.64 16.02 44.11
C GLU A 169 -14.93 16.41 45.57
N GLU A 170 -16.11 16.05 46.08
CA GLU A 170 -16.51 16.39 47.44
C GLU A 170 -15.65 15.67 48.48
N TYR A 171 -15.32 14.40 48.23
CA TYR A 171 -14.41 13.62 49.08
C TYR A 171 -12.99 14.19 49.11
N LEU A 172 -12.45 14.58 47.96
CA LEU A 172 -11.12 15.19 47.85
C LEU A 172 -11.05 16.54 48.56
N ARG A 173 -12.08 17.37 48.39
CA ARG A 173 -12.17 18.68 49.06
C ARG A 173 -12.26 18.54 50.58
N LEU A 174 -12.95 17.52 51.08
CA LEU A 174 -12.99 17.21 52.51
C LEU A 174 -11.62 16.76 53.03
N LYS A 175 -10.91 15.92 52.27
CA LYS A 175 -9.55 15.48 52.60
C LYS A 175 -8.54 16.64 52.61
N GLU A 176 -8.62 17.55 51.66
CA GLU A 176 -7.74 18.74 51.63
C GLU A 176 -7.95 19.62 52.87
N LYS A 177 -9.21 19.87 53.25
CA LYS A 177 -9.53 20.63 54.48
C LYS A 177 -9.01 19.93 55.74
N GLU A 178 -9.09 18.61 55.80
CA GLU A 178 -8.55 17.82 56.92
C GLU A 178 -7.02 17.98 57.02
N VAL A 179 -6.31 17.91 55.89
CA VAL A 179 -4.86 18.12 55.82
C VAL A 179 -4.47 19.56 56.16
N GLU A 180 -5.23 20.54 55.68
CA GLU A 180 -4.98 21.96 55.95
C GLU A 180 -5.19 22.30 57.42
N LEU A 181 -6.21 21.73 58.06
CA LEU A 181 -6.42 21.85 59.50
C LEU A 181 -5.23 21.28 60.28
N LEU A 182 -4.72 20.10 59.91
CA LEU A 182 -3.52 19.52 60.53
C LEU A 182 -2.26 20.38 60.34
N LYS A 183 -2.15 21.11 59.23
CA LYS A 183 -1.03 22.03 58.96
C LYS A 183 -1.14 23.35 59.73
N THR A 184 -2.36 23.83 59.99
CA THR A 184 -2.63 25.16 60.57
C THR A 184 -2.84 25.14 62.09
N VAL A 185 -3.08 23.97 62.70
CA VAL A 185 -3.12 23.83 64.16
C VAL A 185 -1.73 24.19 64.73
N PRO A 186 -1.63 25.20 65.63
CA PRO A 186 -0.37 25.63 66.21
C PRO A 186 0.35 24.47 66.91
N PRO A 187 1.68 24.33 66.81
CA PRO A 187 2.45 23.24 67.38
C PRO A 187 2.55 23.35 68.91
N LYS A 188 1.44 23.16 69.62
CA LYS A 188 1.37 22.84 71.05
C LYS A 188 0.96 21.39 71.31
N LEU A 189 0.89 20.58 70.26
CA LEU A 189 0.79 19.13 70.40
C LEU A 189 2.14 18.59 70.87
N TYR A 190 2.15 18.04 72.08
CA TYR A 190 3.33 17.42 72.69
C TYR A 190 4.06 16.51 71.68
N PRO A 191 5.40 16.55 71.60
CA PRO A 191 6.19 15.81 70.60
C PRO A 191 5.85 14.33 70.46
N TYR A 192 5.34 13.73 71.53
CA TYR A 192 4.83 12.36 71.59
C TYR A 192 3.74 12.06 70.54
N TYR A 193 2.71 12.91 70.45
CA TYR A 193 1.56 12.66 69.56
C TYR A 193 1.89 12.86 68.08
N LYS A 194 2.86 13.74 67.78
CA LYS A 194 3.34 13.93 66.39
C LYS A 194 4.04 12.67 65.85
N LYS A 195 4.78 11.94 66.70
CA LYS A 195 5.42 10.68 66.31
C LYS A 195 4.41 9.57 66.07
N GLU A 196 3.45 9.38 66.98
CA GLU A 196 2.39 8.36 66.85
C GLU A 196 1.55 8.54 65.58
N VAL A 197 1.11 9.77 65.29
CA VAL A 197 0.33 10.05 64.08
C VAL A 197 1.15 9.83 62.81
N SER A 198 2.44 10.19 62.83
CA SER A 198 3.34 9.95 61.69
C SER A 198 3.59 8.46 61.44
N GLU A 199 3.71 7.65 62.50
CA GLU A 199 3.86 6.20 62.38
C GLU A 199 2.57 5.51 61.92
N TYR A 200 1.41 5.96 62.40
CA TYR A 200 0.10 5.47 61.96
C TYR A 200 -0.09 5.66 60.45
N PHE A 201 0.16 6.86 59.92
CA PHE A 201 0.04 7.11 58.48
C PHE A 201 1.13 6.40 57.65
N LYS A 202 2.33 6.19 58.19
CA LYS A 202 3.36 5.35 57.55
C LYS A 202 2.92 3.89 57.41
N ARG A 203 2.25 3.34 58.42
CA ARG A 203 1.72 1.96 58.38
C ARG A 203 0.60 1.80 57.36
N ILE A 204 -0.26 2.80 57.21
CA ILE A 204 -1.39 2.74 56.26
C ILE A 204 -0.94 3.01 54.82
N GLY A 205 0.13 3.79 54.60
CA GLY A 205 0.67 4.06 53.27
C GLY A 205 1.57 2.95 52.67
N GLN A 206 1.83 1.86 53.39
CA GLN A 206 2.65 0.73 52.94
C GLN A 206 1.86 -0.58 52.73
N GLN A 207 0.53 -0.51 52.70
CA GLN A 207 -0.35 -1.61 52.25
C GLN A 207 -1.06 -1.25 50.95
#